data_AF-A0A9X0QX61-F1
#
_entry.id   AF-A0A9X0QX61-F1
#
_cell.length_a   1.000
_cell.length_b   1.000
_cell.length_c   1.000
_cell.angle_alpha   90.00
_cell.angle_beta   90.00
_cell.angle_gamma   90.00
#
_symmetry.space_group_name_H-M   'P 1'
#
loop_
_entity.id
_entity.type
_entity.pdbx_description
1 polymer ?
#
loop_
_entity_poly.entity_id
_entity_poly.type
_entity_poly.pdbx_seq_one_letter_code
_entity_poly.pdbx_strand_id
1 'polypeptide(L)'
;MRRWVLLMALGLPLAATLDADAQGPAPQRQGPPHEWTFGAWTGGQFPAGDTDTPACFGSPTVIFTRDVVMRATPLDTAYRQRNIETVAVQPNGLEFRFTPAAPVMGAMGPRAANDAGFGCSGNPNLLRVERRGPDEIVFPDCSEFPSPLKRCVTK
;
A
#
# COMPACT_ATOMS: atom_id res chain seq x y z
N MET A 1 18.53 62.12 53.90
CA MET A 1 18.39 61.81 52.46
C MET A 1 18.52 60.30 52.27
N ARG A 2 17.58 59.68 51.52
CA ARG A 2 17.61 58.40 50.76
C ARG A 2 18.62 57.31 51.19
N ARG A 3 18.19 56.14 51.71
CA ARG A 3 17.61 54.92 51.06
C ARG A 3 18.69 53.88 50.64
N TRP A 4 18.26 52.60 50.55
CA TRP A 4 18.91 51.37 50.03
C TRP A 4 19.70 50.58 51.10
N VAL A 5 19.26 49.48 51.74
CA VAL A 5 18.40 48.28 51.45
C VAL A 5 19.01 47.26 50.49
N LEU A 6 19.02 46.00 50.97
CA LEU A 6 19.28 44.66 50.38
C LEU A 6 20.71 44.11 50.56
N LEU A 7 20.95 43.14 51.45
CA LEU A 7 20.50 41.73 51.58
C LEU A 7 21.27 40.73 50.70
N MET A 8 21.77 39.71 51.38
CA MET A 8 22.51 38.54 50.93
C MET A 8 21.79 37.73 49.86
N ALA A 9 22.55 36.98 49.04
CA ALA A 9 22.21 35.60 48.70
C ALA A 9 23.46 34.85 48.20
N LEU A 10 23.80 33.77 48.92
CA LEU A 10 24.76 32.74 48.52
C LEU A 10 24.26 32.00 47.28
N GLY A 11 25.09 31.95 46.23
CA GLY A 11 24.87 31.11 45.05
C GLY A 11 25.56 29.75 45.21
N LEU A 12 24.78 28.72 45.53
CA LEU A 12 25.16 27.30 45.36
C LEU A 12 24.92 26.89 43.90
N PRO A 13 25.89 26.30 43.19
CA PRO A 13 25.62 25.68 41.90
C PRO A 13 25.00 24.28 42.13
N LEU A 14 23.71 24.14 41.81
CA LEU A 14 23.06 22.85 41.62
C LEU A 14 23.58 22.21 40.34
N ALA A 15 24.41 21.18 40.47
CA ALA A 15 24.77 20.28 39.39
C ALA A 15 23.52 19.47 38.99
N ALA A 16 22.93 19.81 37.85
CA ALA A 16 21.90 19.01 37.21
C ALA A 16 22.58 17.82 36.51
N THR A 17 22.55 16.64 37.12
CA THR A 17 22.79 15.37 36.45
C THR A 17 21.58 15.10 35.55
N LEU A 18 21.71 15.43 34.26
CA LEU A 18 20.80 14.98 33.23
C LEU A 18 21.08 13.48 32.99
N ASP A 19 20.25 12.62 33.59
CA ASP A 19 20.18 11.20 33.27
C ASP A 19 19.86 11.03 31.78
N ALA A 20 20.86 10.57 31.02
CA ALA A 20 20.81 10.39 29.57
C ALA A 20 20.45 8.95 29.15
N ASP A 21 19.86 8.14 30.04
CA ASP A 21 19.61 6.69 29.82
C ASP A 21 18.13 6.29 29.80
N ALA A 22 17.21 7.21 29.46
CA ALA A 22 15.79 6.92 29.27
C ALA A 22 15.40 6.77 27.78
N GLN A 23 16.22 6.09 26.98
CA GLN A 23 15.85 5.68 25.62
C GLN A 23 15.52 4.18 25.64
N GLY A 24 14.30 3.85 26.06
CA GLY A 24 13.74 2.51 25.87
C GLY A 24 13.71 2.15 24.37
N PRO A 25 13.67 0.85 24.02
CA PRO A 25 13.63 0.42 22.62
C PRO A 25 12.46 1.09 21.91
N ALA A 26 12.77 1.82 20.83
CA ALA A 26 11.76 2.45 20.00
C ALA A 26 10.77 1.36 19.52
N PRO A 27 9.44 1.58 19.63
CA PRO A 27 8.47 0.62 19.12
C PRO A 27 8.76 0.36 17.64
N GLN A 28 9.02 -0.89 17.28
CA GLN A 28 9.15 -1.30 15.89
C GLN A 28 7.86 -0.89 15.18
N ARG A 29 7.94 0.08 14.26
CA ARG A 29 6.82 0.44 13.40
C ARG A 29 6.43 -0.79 12.59
N GLN A 30 5.37 -1.47 13.00
CA GLN A 30 4.70 -2.43 12.14
C GLN A 30 4.15 -1.64 10.95
N GLY A 31 4.61 -1.98 9.74
CA GLY A 31 4.08 -1.40 8.52
C GLY A 31 2.63 -1.80 8.28
N PRO A 32 2.01 -1.31 7.19
CA PRO A 32 0.66 -1.72 6.84
C PRO A 32 0.61 -3.24 6.57
N PRO A 33 -0.52 -3.91 6.81
CA PRO A 33 -0.63 -5.38 6.72
C PRO A 33 -0.32 -5.95 5.34
N HIS A 34 -0.43 -5.12 4.28
CA HIS A 34 -0.10 -5.47 2.91
C HIS A 34 1.30 -5.06 2.47
N GLU A 35 2.20 -4.68 3.36
CA GLU A 35 3.57 -4.26 2.97
C GLU A 35 4.30 -5.30 2.11
N TRP A 36 4.00 -6.58 2.30
CA TRP A 36 4.60 -7.67 1.54
C TRP A 36 4.12 -7.71 0.08
N THR A 37 3.02 -7.05 -0.29
CA THR A 37 2.57 -6.98 -1.70
C THR A 37 3.24 -5.85 -2.47
N PHE A 38 3.90 -4.90 -1.81
CA PHE A 38 4.44 -3.71 -2.46
C PHE A 38 5.34 -4.03 -3.66
N GLY A 39 5.19 -3.22 -4.71
CA GLY A 39 5.98 -3.33 -5.93
C GLY A 39 5.16 -3.74 -7.15
N ALA A 40 5.88 -4.06 -8.22
CA ALA A 40 5.35 -4.39 -9.53
C ALA A 40 5.18 -5.90 -9.71
N TRP A 41 4.08 -6.30 -10.35
CA TRP A 41 3.70 -7.68 -10.60
C TRP A 41 3.28 -7.85 -12.06
N THR A 42 3.76 -8.92 -12.69
CA THR A 42 3.48 -9.27 -14.10
C THR A 42 2.72 -10.60 -14.18
N GLY A 43 2.06 -10.85 -15.31
CA GLY A 43 1.19 -12.01 -15.52
C GLY A 43 -0.30 -11.64 -15.42
N GLY A 44 -1.12 -12.47 -14.77
CA GLY A 44 -2.54 -12.19 -14.61
C GLY A 44 -3.40 -12.66 -15.77
N GLN A 45 -3.46 -11.91 -16.89
CA GLN A 45 -4.18 -12.40 -18.08
C GLN A 45 -3.47 -13.56 -18.75
N PHE A 46 -2.16 -13.45 -18.87
CA PHE A 46 -1.28 -14.48 -19.40
C PHE A 46 -0.30 -14.90 -18.31
N PRO A 47 0.27 -16.12 -18.39
CA PRO A 47 1.38 -16.49 -17.51
C PRO A 47 2.50 -15.44 -17.56
N ALA A 48 3.13 -15.18 -16.42
CA ALA A 48 4.27 -14.28 -16.35
C ALA A 48 5.43 -14.77 -17.24
N GLY A 49 6.00 -13.86 -18.02
CA GLY A 49 7.25 -14.07 -18.77
C GLY A 49 8.46 -13.71 -17.91
N ASP A 50 9.29 -12.79 -18.40
CA ASP A 50 10.48 -12.31 -17.68
C ASP A 50 10.11 -11.55 -16.40
N THR A 51 10.70 -11.95 -15.26
CA THR A 51 10.44 -11.35 -13.95
C THR A 51 11.65 -10.61 -13.37
N ASP A 52 12.82 -10.77 -13.98
CA ASP A 52 14.12 -10.37 -13.44
C ASP A 52 14.89 -9.42 -14.36
N THR A 53 14.21 -8.85 -15.35
CA THR A 53 14.76 -7.85 -16.28
C THR A 53 14.09 -6.50 -16.08
N PRO A 54 14.72 -5.38 -16.49
CA PRO A 54 14.08 -4.07 -16.49
C PRO A 54 12.76 -4.03 -17.28
N ALA A 55 12.58 -4.92 -18.26
CA ALA A 55 11.36 -5.01 -19.05
C ALA A 55 10.12 -5.34 -18.18
N CYS A 56 10.28 -6.13 -17.11
CA CYS A 56 9.18 -6.43 -16.19
C CYS A 56 8.60 -5.15 -15.55
N PHE A 57 9.48 -4.23 -15.13
CA PHE A 57 9.08 -2.95 -14.55
C PHE A 57 8.54 -1.95 -15.60
N GLY A 58 8.87 -2.14 -16.87
CA GLY A 58 8.35 -1.33 -17.98
C GLY A 58 6.91 -1.66 -18.36
N SER A 59 6.42 -2.85 -18.03
CA SER A 59 5.04 -3.27 -18.36
C SER A 59 4.40 -4.18 -17.30
N PRO A 60 4.30 -3.76 -16.02
CA PRO A 60 3.64 -4.57 -15.02
C PRO A 60 2.11 -4.55 -15.19
N THR A 61 1.48 -5.69 -14.90
CA THR A 61 0.02 -5.83 -14.90
C THR A 61 -0.60 -5.17 -13.68
N VAL A 62 0.03 -5.31 -12.51
CA VAL A 62 -0.45 -4.74 -11.24
C VAL A 62 0.70 -4.15 -10.45
N ILE A 63 0.45 -3.00 -9.82
CA ILE A 63 1.40 -2.37 -8.91
C ILE A 63 0.67 -2.12 -7.58
N PHE A 64 1.21 -2.67 -6.50
CA PHE A 64 0.75 -2.37 -5.15
C PHE A 64 1.63 -1.29 -4.54
N THR A 65 1.00 -0.24 -4.02
CA THR A 65 1.64 0.80 -3.22
C THR A 65 1.01 0.83 -1.83
N ARG A 66 1.44 1.77 -0.98
CA ARG A 66 0.89 1.94 0.36
C ARG A 66 -0.61 2.20 0.34
N ASP A 67 -1.07 3.11 -0.52
CA ASP A 67 -2.45 3.64 -0.47
C ASP A 67 -3.21 3.44 -1.79
N VAL A 68 -2.56 2.91 -2.83
CA VAL A 68 -3.14 2.74 -4.16
C VAL A 68 -2.75 1.39 -4.75
N VAL A 69 -3.70 0.71 -5.38
CA VAL A 69 -3.42 -0.41 -6.31
C VAL A 69 -3.65 0.09 -7.73
N MET A 70 -2.65 -0.10 -8.58
CA MET A 70 -2.71 0.25 -9.99
C MET A 70 -2.77 -1.01 -10.83
N ARG A 71 -3.56 -0.98 -11.90
CA ARG A 71 -3.76 -2.10 -12.82
C ARG A 71 -3.66 -1.61 -14.26
N ALA A 72 -2.99 -2.40 -15.09
CA ALA A 72 -3.07 -2.29 -16.54
C ALA A 72 -3.91 -3.44 -17.12
N THR A 73 -4.44 -3.22 -18.32
CA THR A 73 -5.12 -4.25 -19.13
C THR A 73 -4.61 -4.14 -20.57
N PRO A 74 -4.59 -5.21 -21.36
CA PRO A 74 -4.18 -5.19 -22.76
C PRO A 74 -4.98 -4.21 -23.63
N LEU A 75 -6.20 -3.87 -23.18
CA LEU A 75 -7.10 -2.98 -23.88
C LEU A 75 -7.04 -1.53 -23.37
N ASP A 76 -6.20 -1.26 -22.36
CA ASP A 76 -6.08 0.07 -21.75
C ASP A 76 -4.63 0.54 -21.77
N THR A 77 -4.42 1.77 -22.25
CA THR A 77 -3.08 2.38 -22.32
C THR A 77 -2.68 3.02 -20.99
N ALA A 78 -3.64 3.34 -20.13
CA ALA A 78 -3.39 3.99 -18.84
C ALA A 78 -3.59 3.02 -17.68
N TYR A 79 -2.76 3.17 -16.63
CA TYR A 79 -3.00 2.50 -15.37
C TYR A 79 -4.30 3.00 -14.74
N ARG A 80 -5.20 2.08 -14.42
CA ARG A 80 -6.34 2.35 -13.56
C ARG A 80 -5.92 2.27 -12.12
N GLN A 81 -6.18 3.34 -11.38
CA GLN A 81 -5.78 3.50 -10.00
C GLN A 81 -6.99 3.33 -9.07
N ARG A 82 -6.80 2.60 -7.98
CA ARG A 82 -7.81 2.36 -6.95
C ARG A 82 -7.23 2.67 -5.59
N ASN A 83 -7.80 3.69 -4.93
CA ASN A 83 -7.38 4.08 -3.59
C ASN A 83 -7.86 3.03 -2.58
N ILE A 84 -6.93 2.56 -1.76
CA ILE A 84 -7.17 1.61 -0.69
C ILE A 84 -7.86 2.36 0.45
N GLU A 85 -9.03 1.86 0.86
CA GLU A 85 -9.75 2.33 2.03
C GLU A 85 -9.35 1.51 3.26
N THR A 86 -9.37 0.18 3.15
CA THR A 86 -8.94 -0.74 4.20
C THR A 86 -8.29 -1.99 3.62
N VAL A 87 -7.48 -2.63 4.45
CA VAL A 87 -6.89 -3.94 4.16
C VAL A 87 -7.08 -4.84 5.36
N ALA A 88 -7.64 -6.02 5.15
CA ALA A 88 -7.80 -7.05 6.16
C ALA A 88 -6.91 -8.25 5.83
N VAL A 89 -6.24 -8.79 6.85
CA VAL A 89 -5.52 -10.07 6.75
C VAL A 89 -6.53 -11.21 6.71
N GLN A 90 -6.32 -12.15 5.78
CA GLN A 90 -7.10 -13.36 5.61
C GLN A 90 -6.20 -14.59 5.84
N PRO A 91 -6.74 -15.79 6.13
CA PRO A 91 -5.94 -16.98 6.40
C PRO A 91 -4.92 -17.33 5.30
N ASN A 92 -5.21 -17.00 4.05
CA ASN A 92 -4.38 -17.27 2.88
C ASN A 92 -3.90 -16.01 2.13
N GLY A 93 -4.08 -14.81 2.71
CA GLY A 93 -3.73 -13.58 2.01
C GLY A 93 -4.35 -12.31 2.58
N LEU A 94 -4.88 -11.47 1.69
CA LEU A 94 -5.41 -10.14 2.01
C LEU A 94 -6.75 -9.91 1.32
N GLU A 95 -7.64 -9.17 1.97
CA GLU A 95 -8.80 -8.55 1.36
C GLU A 95 -8.62 -7.03 1.36
N PHE A 96 -8.46 -6.46 0.17
CA PHE A 96 -8.42 -5.02 -0.06
C PHE A 96 -9.84 -4.52 -0.29
N ARG A 97 -10.19 -3.41 0.37
CA ARG A 97 -11.38 -2.62 0.07
C ARG A 97 -10.94 -1.28 -0.48
N PHE A 98 -11.56 -0.87 -1.57
CA PHE A 98 -11.26 0.39 -2.25
C PHE A 98 -12.35 1.41 -2.02
N THR A 99 -11.97 2.68 -2.04
CA THR A 99 -12.94 3.76 -2.11
C THR A 99 -13.83 3.57 -3.34
N PRO A 100 -15.15 3.82 -3.24
CA PRO A 100 -16.05 3.72 -4.38
C PRO A 100 -15.53 4.48 -5.59
N ALA A 101 -15.54 3.85 -6.76
CA ALA A 101 -15.18 4.55 -7.99
C ALA A 101 -16.18 5.69 -8.25
N ALA A 102 -15.67 6.84 -8.70
CA ALA A 102 -16.55 7.92 -9.12
C ALA A 102 -17.47 7.44 -10.26
N PRO A 103 -18.77 7.76 -10.22
CA PRO A 103 -19.67 7.39 -11.28
C PRO A 103 -19.31 8.14 -12.57
N VAL A 104 -19.41 7.45 -13.70
CA VAL A 104 -19.32 8.03 -15.03
C VAL A 104 -20.73 8.32 -15.52
N MET A 105 -20.95 9.54 -16.00
CA MET A 105 -22.24 9.94 -16.58
C MET A 105 -22.39 9.35 -17.98
N GLY A 106 -23.41 8.52 -18.18
CA GLY A 106 -23.81 8.01 -19.48
C GLY A 106 -25.22 8.45 -19.89
N ALA A 107 -25.63 8.10 -21.11
CA ALA A 107 -26.95 8.44 -21.65
C ALA A 107 -28.13 7.88 -20.83
N MET A 108 -27.92 6.80 -20.07
CA MET A 108 -28.92 6.20 -19.17
C MET A 108 -28.72 6.58 -17.69
N GLY A 109 -27.90 7.59 -17.40
CA GLY A 109 -27.61 8.06 -16.05
C GLY A 109 -26.21 7.65 -15.53
N PRO A 110 -25.93 7.91 -14.24
CA PRO A 110 -24.67 7.58 -13.62
C PRO A 110 -24.50 6.06 -13.49
N ARG A 111 -23.35 5.55 -13.91
CA ARG A 111 -22.94 4.15 -13.72
C ARG A 111 -21.51 4.08 -13.22
N ALA A 112 -21.12 2.99 -12.57
CA ALA A 112 -19.71 2.73 -12.33
C ALA A 112 -18.96 2.67 -13.66
N ALA A 113 -17.73 3.16 -13.68
CA ALA A 113 -16.84 2.95 -14.82
C ALA A 113 -16.70 1.44 -15.05
N ASN A 114 -16.72 0.97 -16.31
CA ASN A 114 -16.67 -0.46 -16.61
C ASN A 114 -15.36 -1.12 -16.15
N ASP A 115 -14.34 -0.30 -15.95
CA ASP A 115 -12.98 -0.60 -15.52
C ASP A 115 -12.72 -0.16 -14.06
N ALA A 116 -13.77 0.16 -13.31
CA ALA A 116 -13.68 0.56 -11.91
C ALA A 116 -13.17 -0.55 -10.98
N GLY A 117 -13.12 -1.79 -11.42
CA GLY A 117 -12.77 -2.95 -10.60
C GLY A 117 -11.58 -3.76 -11.12
N PHE A 118 -11.39 -4.93 -10.51
CA PHE A 118 -10.41 -5.94 -10.91
C PHE A 118 -11.08 -7.19 -11.51
N GLY A 119 -12.38 -7.10 -11.85
CA GLY A 119 -13.13 -8.22 -12.43
C GLY A 119 -13.37 -9.37 -11.46
N CYS A 120 -13.27 -9.12 -10.16
CA CYS A 120 -13.31 -10.11 -9.09
C CYS A 120 -14.68 -10.13 -8.39
N SER A 121 -15.25 -11.32 -8.18
CA SER A 121 -16.42 -11.58 -7.32
C SER A 121 -17.65 -10.67 -7.55
N GLY A 122 -17.76 -10.00 -8.70
CA GLY A 122 -18.83 -9.03 -9.01
C GLY A 122 -18.78 -7.71 -8.22
N ASN A 123 -17.74 -7.45 -7.42
CA ASN A 123 -17.63 -6.24 -6.62
C ASN A 123 -16.40 -5.40 -7.03
N PRO A 124 -16.59 -4.22 -7.64
CA PRO A 124 -15.47 -3.38 -8.13
C PRO A 124 -14.65 -2.73 -7.01
N ASN A 125 -15.15 -2.76 -5.77
CA ASN A 125 -14.49 -2.17 -4.60
C ASN A 125 -13.77 -3.21 -3.73
N LEU A 126 -13.65 -4.46 -4.18
CA LEU A 126 -13.03 -5.54 -3.41
C LEU A 126 -12.00 -6.27 -4.27
N LEU A 127 -10.82 -6.52 -3.71
CA LEU A 127 -9.81 -7.39 -4.31
C LEU A 127 -9.28 -8.36 -3.25
N ARG A 128 -9.40 -9.65 -3.54
CA ARG A 128 -8.75 -10.70 -2.74
C ARG A 128 -7.42 -11.04 -3.37
N VAL A 129 -6.40 -11.14 -2.53
CA VAL A 129 -5.04 -11.48 -2.95
C VAL A 129 -4.60 -12.67 -2.12
N GLU A 130 -4.38 -13.81 -2.74
CA GLU A 130 -3.82 -14.98 -2.07
C GLU A 130 -2.33 -15.09 -2.35
N ARG A 131 -1.55 -15.39 -1.33
CA ARG A 131 -0.11 -15.61 -1.48
C ARG A 131 0.15 -17.08 -1.83
N ARG A 132 0.75 -17.33 -2.99
CA ARG A 132 1.16 -18.69 -3.43
C ARG A 132 2.64 -18.97 -3.19
N GLY A 133 3.46 -17.93 -3.06
CA GLY A 133 4.87 -18.05 -2.71
C GLY A 133 5.47 -16.70 -2.29
N PRO A 134 6.80 -16.61 -2.14
CA PRO A 134 7.48 -15.36 -1.84
C PRO A 134 7.17 -14.25 -2.87
N ASP A 135 7.17 -14.64 -4.14
CA ASP A 135 7.03 -13.77 -5.32
C ASP A 135 5.91 -14.21 -6.27
N GLU A 136 4.89 -14.89 -5.73
CA GLU A 136 3.72 -15.33 -6.49
C GLU A 136 2.43 -15.05 -5.72
N ILE A 137 1.47 -14.42 -6.39
CA ILE A 137 0.12 -14.16 -5.89
C ILE A 137 -0.93 -14.56 -6.91
N VAL A 138 -2.15 -14.81 -6.45
CA VAL A 138 -3.32 -15.02 -7.31
C VAL A 138 -4.48 -14.17 -6.83
N PHE A 139 -5.35 -13.79 -7.76
CA PHE A 139 -6.64 -13.17 -7.43
C PHE A 139 -7.74 -14.20 -7.66
N PRO A 140 -8.30 -14.81 -6.60
CA PRO A 140 -9.32 -15.84 -6.74
C PRO A 140 -10.61 -15.25 -7.31
N ASP A 141 -11.31 -16.03 -8.13
CA ASP A 141 -12.60 -15.66 -8.74
C ASP A 141 -12.55 -14.35 -9.56
N CYS A 142 -11.41 -14.10 -10.23
CA CYS A 142 -11.20 -12.93 -11.08
C CYS A 142 -11.03 -13.34 -12.55
N SER A 143 -12.03 -13.06 -13.38
CA SER A 143 -12.00 -13.40 -14.81
C SER A 143 -10.94 -12.61 -15.59
N GLU A 144 -10.56 -11.43 -15.09
CA GLU A 144 -9.52 -10.60 -15.69
C GLU A 144 -8.10 -11.07 -15.35
N PHE A 145 -7.94 -11.99 -14.39
CA PHE A 145 -6.65 -12.49 -13.90
C PHE A 145 -6.66 -14.02 -13.73
N PRO A 146 -6.87 -14.80 -14.80
CA PRO A 146 -6.92 -16.27 -14.73
C PRO A 146 -5.58 -16.94 -14.39
N SER A 147 -4.45 -16.25 -14.59
CA SER A 147 -3.09 -16.75 -14.32
C SER A 147 -2.50 -16.10 -13.07
N PRO A 148 -1.58 -16.77 -12.36
CA PRO A 148 -0.84 -16.16 -11.27
C PRO A 148 -0.06 -14.91 -11.70
N LEU A 149 0.12 -13.99 -10.77
CA LEU A 149 1.04 -12.88 -10.93
C LEU A 149 2.38 -13.20 -10.25
N LYS A 150 3.46 -12.80 -10.90
CA LYS A 150 4.83 -12.92 -10.39
C LYS A 150 5.42 -11.55 -10.11
N ARG A 151 6.20 -11.42 -9.05
CA ARG A 151 6.87 -10.16 -8.70
C ARG A 151 7.96 -9.82 -9.72
N CYS A 152 8.03 -8.56 -10.14
CA CYS A 152 9.21 -8.02 -10.80
C CYS A 152 10.33 -7.79 -9.78
N VAL A 153 11.51 -8.35 -10.02
CA VAL A 153 12.66 -8.27 -9.13
C VAL A 153 13.88 -7.74 -9.87
N THR A 154 14.77 -7.07 -9.14
CA THR A 154 16.13 -6.77 -9.61
C THR A 154 17.05 -7.84 -9.06
N LYS A 155 17.72 -8.60 -9.93
CA LYS A 155 18.78 -9.54 -9.53
C LYS A 155 20.04 -8.81 -9.11
#